data_AF-A0A6G6IU23-F1
#
_entry.id   AF-A0A6G6IU23-F1
#
_cell.length_a   1.000
_cell.length_b   1.000
_cell.length_c   1.000
_cell.angle_alpha   90.00
_cell.angle_beta   90.00
_cell.angle_gamma   90.00
#
_symmetry.space_group_name_H-M   'P 1'
#
loop_
_entity.id
_entity.type
_entity.pdbx_description
1 polymer ?
#
loop_
_entity_poly.entity_id
_entity_poly.type
_entity_poly.pdbx_seq_one_letter_code
_entity_poly.pdbx_strand_id
1 'polypeptide(L)'
;MPYEPDDYLSRHFQTSGTDLAQKIEELAALAAPGDSQNLPLYREMLTTVARMAQADRNRWDAKIMLQTLREMEHAFSTLEQFKRRRKVTVFGSARTPADHPVYALARELGETLARYDLMVITGAGGGIMAAAHEGAGLENSLGFNITLPFEQHANRIVDGTSNLLSFHFFFLRKLFFVKEADALVLCPGGFGTLDEALEVLTLIQTGKSPLVPVVLLDQPGGHYWDHALEFIKEQLEDNGYILPSDMNLMRLVHSAEEAAEEIAQFYSNFHSSRWLKDRFVIRLNHPLSVRALQLLEREFGSLCVTDGFHQQPYSESELDEPEFSHLTRLAFAFNGRDQGRLRELLNFINQPENWER
;
A
#
# COMPACT_ATOMS: atom_id res chain seq x y z
N MET A 1 -7.55 15.26 4.72
CA MET A 1 -8.49 16.29 4.25
C MET A 1 -9.80 15.56 4.00
N PRO A 2 -10.87 15.81 4.77
CA PRO A 2 -12.17 15.35 4.34
C PRO A 2 -12.51 16.07 3.03
N TYR A 3 -13.06 15.34 2.08
CA TYR A 3 -13.58 15.90 0.85
C TYR A 3 -14.77 16.79 1.21
N GLU A 4 -14.61 18.11 1.08
CA GLU A 4 -15.72 19.05 1.15
C GLU A 4 -16.36 19.11 -0.25
N PRO A 5 -17.65 18.77 -0.40
CA PRO A 5 -18.31 18.93 -1.69
C PRO A 5 -18.34 20.42 -2.01
N ASP A 6 -17.77 20.78 -3.16
CA ASP A 6 -17.55 22.16 -3.59
C ASP A 6 -18.90 22.84 -3.89
N ASP A 7 -19.50 23.42 -2.85
CA ASP A 7 -20.84 24.01 -2.84
C ASP A 7 -20.92 25.29 -3.70
N TYR A 8 -19.78 25.89 -4.06
CA TYR A 8 -19.70 27.17 -4.76
C TYR A 8 -20.14 27.09 -6.24
N LEU A 9 -20.00 25.91 -6.86
CA LEU A 9 -20.32 25.70 -8.28
C LEU A 9 -21.79 25.30 -8.54
N SER A 10 -22.57 25.04 -7.48
CA SER A 10 -23.98 24.64 -7.54
C SER A 10 -24.92 25.72 -8.12
N ARG A 11 -24.50 27.00 -8.14
CA ARG A 11 -25.37 28.14 -8.48
C ARG A 11 -25.62 28.35 -9.98
N HIS A 12 -24.85 27.73 -10.87
CA HIS A 12 -25.06 27.86 -12.33
C HIS A 12 -26.05 26.84 -12.92
N PHE A 13 -26.64 25.95 -12.11
CA PHE A 13 -27.38 24.76 -12.56
C PHE A 13 -28.90 24.94 -12.81
N GLN A 14 -29.46 26.14 -12.67
CA GLN A 14 -30.87 26.25 -12.27
C GLN A 14 -31.98 26.15 -13.35
N THR A 15 -31.70 25.83 -14.63
CA THR A 15 -32.82 25.65 -15.60
C THR A 15 -32.75 24.40 -16.48
N SER A 16 -31.56 23.89 -16.82
CA SER A 16 -31.36 22.60 -17.49
C SER A 16 -30.78 21.51 -16.58
N GLY A 17 -30.45 21.85 -15.32
CA GLY A 17 -29.83 20.95 -14.36
C GLY A 17 -30.79 19.97 -13.65
N THR A 18 -32.08 20.29 -13.58
CA THR A 18 -33.07 19.46 -12.86
C THR A 18 -33.33 18.13 -13.58
N ASP A 19 -33.40 18.13 -14.91
CA ASP A 19 -33.62 16.91 -15.71
C ASP A 19 -32.40 15.98 -15.68
N LEU A 20 -31.19 16.53 -15.76
CA LEU A 20 -29.96 15.73 -15.74
C LEU A 20 -29.70 15.12 -14.36
N ALA A 21 -29.92 15.87 -13.28
CA ALA A 21 -29.77 15.34 -11.93
C ALA A 21 -30.74 14.18 -11.68
N GLN A 22 -32.00 14.33 -12.08
CA GLN A 22 -32.99 13.25 -11.98
C GLN A 22 -32.57 12.02 -12.81
N LYS A 23 -32.09 12.21 -14.04
CA LYS A 23 -31.61 11.10 -14.88
C LYS A 23 -30.39 10.39 -14.29
N ILE A 24 -29.50 11.11 -13.60
CA ILE A 24 -28.36 10.51 -12.91
C ILE A 24 -28.83 9.66 -11.73
N GLU A 25 -29.82 10.12 -10.96
CA GLU A 25 -30.43 9.33 -9.88
C GLU A 25 -31.07 8.05 -10.41
N GLU A 26 -31.86 8.17 -11.47
CA GLU A 26 -32.50 7.03 -12.13
C GLU A 26 -31.45 6.01 -12.62
N LEU A 27 -30.37 6.50 -13.25
CA LEU A 27 -29.29 5.63 -13.71
C LEU A 27 -28.53 4.96 -12.56
N ALA A 28 -28.23 5.69 -11.49
CA ALA A 28 -27.54 5.14 -10.32
C ALA A 28 -28.37 4.04 -9.65
N ALA A 29 -29.68 4.27 -9.49
CA ALA A 29 -30.61 3.30 -8.92
C ALA A 29 -30.81 2.05 -9.81
N LEU A 30 -30.65 2.18 -11.13
CA LEU A 30 -30.66 1.03 -12.05
C LEU A 30 -29.33 0.25 -12.02
N ALA A 31 -28.22 0.93 -11.77
CA ALA A 31 -26.88 0.35 -11.84
C ALA A 31 -26.44 -0.37 -10.54
N ALA A 32 -26.97 0.04 -9.38
CA ALA A 32 -26.58 -0.50 -8.08
C ALA A 32 -27.80 -0.84 -7.21
N PRO A 33 -27.70 -1.82 -6.28
CA PRO A 33 -28.75 -2.11 -5.31
C PRO A 33 -29.11 -0.87 -4.48
N GLY A 34 -30.40 -0.67 -4.20
CA GLY A 34 -30.90 0.52 -3.50
C GLY A 34 -30.45 0.64 -2.04
N ASP A 35 -29.98 -0.45 -1.43
CA ASP A 35 -29.41 -0.51 -0.08
C ASP A 35 -27.88 -0.47 -0.07
N SER A 36 -27.23 -0.31 -1.23
CA SER A 36 -25.78 -0.24 -1.32
C SER A 36 -25.24 1.03 -0.67
N GLN A 37 -24.28 0.87 0.25
CA GLN A 37 -23.54 1.99 0.85
C GLN A 37 -22.74 2.80 -0.19
N ASN A 38 -22.49 2.22 -1.38
CA ASN A 38 -21.75 2.87 -2.45
C ASN A 38 -22.61 3.74 -3.37
N LEU A 39 -23.95 3.71 -3.25
CA LEU A 39 -24.85 4.47 -4.11
C LEU A 39 -24.54 5.98 -4.14
N PRO A 40 -24.24 6.66 -3.01
CA PRO A 40 -23.82 8.06 -3.03
C PRO A 40 -22.54 8.32 -3.84
N LEU A 41 -21.58 7.39 -3.77
CA LEU A 41 -20.31 7.50 -4.51
C LEU A 41 -20.54 7.35 -6.01
N TYR A 42 -21.34 6.38 -6.44
CA TYR A 42 -21.66 6.18 -7.86
C TYR A 42 -22.39 7.39 -8.45
N ARG A 43 -23.34 7.97 -7.71
CA ARG A 43 -24.03 9.20 -8.10
C ARG A 43 -23.07 10.36 -8.31
N GLU A 44 -22.12 10.53 -7.40
CA GLU A 44 -21.11 11.59 -7.50
C GLU A 44 -20.17 11.39 -8.69
N MET A 45 -19.73 10.15 -8.96
CA MET A 45 -18.94 9.82 -10.14
C MET A 45 -19.69 10.15 -11.43
N LEU A 46 -20.94 9.72 -11.55
CA LEU A 46 -21.79 10.00 -12.72
C LEU A 46 -22.00 11.52 -12.90
N THR A 47 -22.25 12.24 -11.81
CA THR A 47 -22.41 13.70 -11.83
C THR A 47 -21.13 14.39 -12.31
N THR A 48 -19.97 13.91 -11.86
CA THR A 48 -18.67 14.45 -12.28
C THR A 48 -18.45 14.27 -13.78
N VAL A 49 -18.71 13.08 -14.31
CA VAL A 49 -18.61 12.81 -15.76
C VAL A 49 -19.60 13.66 -16.55
N ALA A 50 -20.83 13.81 -16.06
CA ALA A 50 -21.84 14.63 -16.71
C ALA A 50 -21.45 16.11 -16.75
N ARG A 51 -20.87 16.64 -15.67
CA ARG A 51 -20.31 18.01 -15.63
C ARG A 51 -19.16 18.18 -16.62
N MET A 52 -18.28 17.19 -16.74
CA MET A 52 -17.22 17.21 -17.75
C MET A 52 -17.77 17.25 -19.17
N ALA A 53 -18.79 16.43 -19.46
CA ALA A 53 -19.43 16.38 -20.76
C ALA A 53 -20.16 17.70 -21.10
N GLN A 54 -20.86 18.30 -20.14
CA GLN A 54 -21.51 19.60 -20.33
C GLN A 54 -20.51 20.73 -20.60
N ALA A 55 -19.34 20.68 -19.94
CA ALA A 55 -18.30 21.69 -20.13
C ALA A 55 -17.55 21.54 -21.46
N ASP A 56 -17.61 20.36 -22.09
CA ASP A 56 -17.01 19.99 -23.40
C ASP A 56 -15.69 20.70 -23.70
N ARG A 57 -14.74 20.59 -22.76
CA ARG A 57 -13.55 21.45 -22.78
C ARG A 57 -12.50 20.99 -23.79
N ASN A 58 -11.90 19.84 -23.55
CA ASN A 58 -10.72 19.37 -24.26
C ASN A 58 -10.78 17.85 -24.51
N ARG A 59 -10.56 17.46 -25.76
CA ARG A 59 -10.59 16.05 -26.18
C ARG A 59 -9.49 15.19 -25.56
N TRP A 60 -8.30 15.73 -25.37
CA TRP A 60 -7.19 15.00 -24.73
C TRP A 60 -7.47 14.72 -23.26
N ASP A 61 -7.97 15.70 -22.52
CA ASP A 61 -8.34 15.52 -21.11
C ASP A 61 -9.43 14.45 -20.96
N ALA A 62 -10.45 14.48 -21.83
CA ALA A 62 -11.51 13.48 -21.86
C ALA A 62 -10.97 12.06 -22.16
N LYS A 63 -9.98 11.93 -23.05
CA LYS A 63 -9.32 10.65 -23.35
C LYS A 63 -8.52 10.12 -22.18
N ILE A 64 -7.76 10.98 -21.50
CA ILE A 64 -7.00 10.60 -20.31
C ILE A 64 -7.95 10.08 -19.24
N MET A 65 -9.01 10.82 -18.94
CA MET A 65 -10.01 10.42 -17.94
C MET A 65 -10.70 9.10 -18.29
N LEU A 66 -11.13 8.92 -19.55
CA LEU A 66 -11.72 7.66 -20.01
C LEU A 66 -10.76 6.48 -19.84
N GLN A 67 -9.49 6.66 -20.24
CA GLN A 67 -8.49 5.61 -20.13
C GLN A 67 -8.16 5.30 -18.66
N THR A 68 -8.06 6.32 -17.82
CA THR A 68 -7.87 6.16 -16.38
C THR A 68 -8.99 5.37 -15.73
N LEU A 69 -10.25 5.73 -16.01
CA LEU A 69 -11.41 5.00 -15.45
C LEU A 69 -11.41 3.53 -15.88
N ARG A 70 -11.09 3.24 -17.15
CA ARG A 70 -11.00 1.86 -17.67
C ARG A 70 -9.90 1.05 -17.00
N GLU A 71 -8.71 1.63 -16.86
CA GLU A 71 -7.59 0.94 -16.21
C GLU A 71 -7.85 0.69 -14.73
N MET A 72 -8.42 1.66 -14.02
CA MET A 72 -8.77 1.50 -12.61
C MET A 72 -9.83 0.43 -12.41
N GLU A 73 -10.91 0.46 -13.18
CA GLU A 73 -11.99 -0.53 -13.08
C GLU A 73 -11.49 -1.95 -13.39
N HIS A 74 -10.75 -2.12 -14.48
CA HIS A 74 -10.19 -3.41 -14.87
C HIS A 74 -9.24 -3.97 -13.80
N ALA A 75 -8.39 -3.12 -13.23
CA ALA A 75 -7.47 -3.52 -12.18
C ALA A 75 -8.21 -3.87 -10.88
N PHE A 76 -9.19 -3.07 -10.45
CA PHE A 76 -10.01 -3.40 -9.27
C PHE A 76 -10.74 -4.73 -9.44
N SER A 77 -11.39 -4.95 -10.58
CA SER A 77 -12.10 -6.20 -10.87
C SER A 77 -11.16 -7.41 -10.83
N THR A 78 -9.98 -7.28 -11.45
CA THR A 78 -8.99 -8.36 -11.52
C THR A 78 -8.36 -8.66 -10.16
N LEU A 79 -8.12 -7.64 -9.34
CA LEU A 79 -7.45 -7.79 -8.05
C LEU A 79 -8.39 -8.23 -6.92
N GLU A 80 -9.70 -8.06 -7.09
CA GLU A 80 -10.72 -8.48 -6.11
C GLU A 80 -10.62 -9.98 -5.77
N GLN A 81 -10.25 -10.83 -6.73
CA GLN A 81 -10.08 -12.27 -6.50
C GLN A 81 -8.93 -12.59 -5.53
N PHE A 82 -8.00 -11.64 -5.32
CA PHE A 82 -6.82 -11.78 -4.45
C PHE A 82 -6.94 -10.95 -3.16
N LYS A 83 -8.08 -10.34 -2.86
CA LYS A 83 -8.23 -9.40 -1.73
C LYS A 83 -7.90 -9.95 -0.35
N ARG A 84 -7.98 -11.28 -0.17
CA ARG A 84 -7.72 -11.96 1.11
C ARG A 84 -6.30 -12.53 1.23
N ARG A 85 -5.48 -12.37 0.19
CA ARG A 85 -4.08 -12.79 0.20
C ARG A 85 -3.21 -11.57 0.40
N ARG A 86 -2.26 -11.67 1.31
CA ARG A 86 -1.24 -10.65 1.50
C ARG A 86 -0.29 -10.65 0.31
N LYS A 87 0.13 -9.47 -0.12
CA LYS A 87 0.96 -9.32 -1.32
C LYS A 87 2.20 -8.50 -0.99
N VAL A 88 3.32 -8.93 -1.54
CA VAL A 88 4.62 -8.31 -1.38
C VAL A 88 5.06 -7.77 -2.72
N THR A 89 5.27 -6.47 -2.81
CA THR A 89 5.83 -5.86 -4.01
C THR A 89 7.34 -5.97 -3.99
N VAL A 90 7.90 -6.66 -4.97
CA VAL A 90 9.34 -6.85 -5.13
C VAL A 90 9.86 -5.96 -6.25
N PHE A 91 10.76 -5.04 -5.91
CA PHE A 91 11.44 -4.18 -6.87
C PHE A 91 12.91 -4.56 -7.00
N GLY A 92 13.47 -4.36 -8.19
CA GLY A 92 14.88 -4.58 -8.44
C GLY A 92 15.23 -4.40 -9.91
N SER A 93 16.51 -4.54 -10.24
CA SER A 93 17.01 -4.33 -11.59
C SER A 93 16.36 -5.26 -12.62
N ALA A 94 15.85 -4.68 -13.71
CA ALA A 94 15.38 -5.40 -14.89
C ALA A 94 16.51 -6.06 -15.71
N ARG A 95 17.77 -5.76 -15.37
CA ARG A 95 18.97 -6.09 -16.16
C ARG A 95 19.88 -7.11 -15.48
N THR A 96 19.57 -7.54 -14.25
CA THR A 96 20.40 -8.50 -13.53
C THR A 96 20.44 -9.84 -14.29
N PRO A 97 21.62 -10.35 -14.67
CA PRO A 97 21.76 -11.63 -15.34
C PRO A 97 21.31 -12.81 -14.46
N ALA A 98 20.86 -13.90 -15.09
CA ALA A 98 20.36 -15.09 -14.37
C ALA A 98 21.43 -15.84 -13.57
N ASP A 99 22.71 -15.68 -13.92
CA ASP A 99 23.88 -16.25 -13.24
C ASP A 99 24.42 -15.34 -12.12
N HIS A 100 23.87 -14.14 -11.94
CA HIS A 100 24.28 -13.22 -10.88
C HIS A 100 23.74 -13.68 -9.51
N PRO A 101 24.51 -13.59 -8.41
CA PRO A 101 24.05 -14.09 -7.11
C PRO A 101 22.76 -13.39 -6.59
N VAL A 102 22.62 -12.07 -6.81
CA VAL A 102 21.36 -11.35 -6.51
C VAL A 102 20.15 -11.91 -7.28
N TYR A 103 20.32 -12.45 -8.49
CA TYR A 103 19.22 -13.11 -9.20
C TYR A 103 18.81 -14.39 -8.47
N ALA A 104 19.78 -15.23 -8.07
CA ALA A 104 19.52 -16.43 -7.30
C ALA A 104 18.80 -16.12 -5.98
N LEU A 105 19.25 -15.06 -5.28
CA LEU A 105 18.61 -14.59 -4.05
C LEU A 105 17.18 -14.08 -4.30
N ALA A 106 16.93 -13.32 -5.36
CA ALA A 106 15.58 -12.86 -5.70
C ALA A 106 14.65 -14.02 -6.05
N ARG A 107 15.17 -15.09 -6.67
CA ARG A 107 14.42 -16.33 -6.90
C ARG A 107 14.11 -17.05 -5.59
N GLU A 108 15.10 -17.19 -4.72
CA GLU A 108 14.91 -17.76 -3.38
C GLU A 108 13.89 -16.95 -2.55
N LEU A 109 13.93 -15.62 -2.65
CA LEU A 109 12.94 -14.73 -2.05
C LEU A 109 11.54 -15.06 -2.56
N GLY A 110 11.35 -15.15 -3.88
CA GLY A 110 10.05 -15.49 -4.46
C GLY A 110 9.50 -16.82 -3.93
N GLU A 111 10.34 -17.86 -3.89
CA GLU A 111 9.98 -19.16 -3.33
C GLU A 111 9.62 -19.06 -1.85
N THR A 112 10.41 -18.32 -1.08
CA THR A 112 10.21 -18.13 0.35
C THR A 112 8.89 -17.40 0.64
N LEU A 113 8.62 -16.30 -0.06
CA LEU A 113 7.37 -15.56 0.08
C LEU A 113 6.15 -16.46 -0.22
N ALA A 114 6.22 -17.29 -1.27
CA ALA A 114 5.18 -18.26 -1.57
C ALA A 114 4.99 -19.31 -0.45
N ARG A 115 6.07 -19.78 0.19
CA ARG A 115 5.99 -20.69 1.36
C ARG A 115 5.26 -20.05 2.55
N TYR A 116 5.36 -18.73 2.70
CA TYR A 116 4.65 -17.94 3.71
C TYR A 116 3.20 -17.56 3.29
N ASP A 117 2.68 -18.14 2.20
CA ASP A 117 1.38 -17.80 1.61
C ASP A 117 1.24 -16.32 1.21
N LEU A 118 2.36 -15.71 0.81
CA LEU A 118 2.41 -14.35 0.30
C LEU A 118 2.47 -14.37 -1.22
N MET A 119 1.66 -13.52 -1.85
CA MET A 119 1.78 -13.26 -3.29
C MET A 119 2.94 -12.29 -3.56
N VAL A 120 3.54 -12.42 -4.74
CA VAL A 120 4.65 -11.60 -5.21
C VAL A 120 4.15 -10.72 -6.36
N ILE A 121 4.17 -9.40 -6.15
CA ILE A 121 3.91 -8.42 -7.18
C ILE A 121 5.24 -7.92 -7.74
N THR A 122 5.38 -7.87 -9.07
CA THR A 122 6.52 -7.21 -9.71
C THR A 122 6.08 -6.38 -10.91
N GLY A 123 7.01 -5.62 -11.52
CA GLY A 123 6.78 -4.97 -12.81
C GLY A 123 6.74 -5.92 -14.01
N ALA A 124 6.76 -7.24 -13.79
CA ALA A 124 6.73 -8.29 -14.80
C ALA A 124 7.88 -8.27 -15.83
N GLY A 125 8.91 -7.44 -15.66
CA GLY A 125 10.06 -7.42 -16.57
C GLY A 125 11.04 -8.58 -16.35
N GLY A 126 12.21 -8.48 -16.98
CA GLY A 126 13.35 -9.39 -16.77
C GLY A 126 14.10 -9.15 -15.45
N GLY A 127 15.27 -9.78 -15.30
CA GLY A 127 16.14 -9.60 -14.14
C GLY A 127 15.47 -10.02 -12.82
N ILE A 128 15.60 -9.19 -11.79
CA ILE A 128 15.07 -9.48 -10.43
C ILE A 128 13.55 -9.73 -10.46
N MET A 129 12.81 -9.00 -11.28
CA MET A 129 11.35 -9.18 -11.40
C MET A 129 11.01 -10.58 -11.93
N ALA A 130 11.75 -11.08 -12.92
CA ALA A 130 11.58 -12.43 -13.43
C ALA A 130 12.02 -13.47 -12.40
N ALA A 131 13.15 -13.26 -11.72
CA ALA A 131 13.65 -14.16 -10.68
C ALA A 131 12.62 -14.37 -9.56
N ALA A 132 12.04 -13.28 -9.03
CA ALA A 132 11.05 -13.35 -7.97
C ALA A 132 9.78 -14.11 -8.40
N HIS A 133 9.27 -13.87 -9.62
CA HIS A 133 8.17 -14.66 -10.16
C HIS A 133 8.54 -16.13 -10.40
N GLU A 134 9.75 -16.41 -10.88
CA GLU A 134 10.24 -17.79 -11.09
C GLU A 134 10.24 -18.59 -9.77
N GLY A 135 10.65 -17.96 -8.68
CA GLY A 135 10.61 -18.57 -7.35
C GLY A 135 9.19 -18.77 -6.82
N ALA A 136 8.34 -17.74 -6.95
CA ALA A 136 6.99 -17.75 -6.39
C ALA A 136 6.03 -18.70 -7.14
N GLY A 137 6.27 -18.90 -8.44
CA GLY A 137 5.37 -19.61 -9.34
C GLY A 137 4.15 -18.77 -9.75
N LEU A 138 3.43 -19.22 -10.79
CA LEU A 138 2.30 -18.48 -11.37
C LEU A 138 1.19 -18.18 -10.35
N GLU A 139 0.79 -19.18 -9.54
CA GLU A 139 -0.30 -19.05 -8.56
C GLU A 139 -0.07 -17.97 -7.49
N ASN A 140 1.18 -17.57 -7.29
CA ASN A 140 1.57 -16.53 -6.34
C ASN A 140 2.14 -15.29 -7.01
N SER A 141 2.20 -15.22 -8.34
CA SER A 141 2.81 -14.10 -9.06
C SER A 141 1.75 -13.18 -9.65
N LEU A 142 1.93 -11.86 -9.48
CA LEU A 142 1.14 -10.81 -10.11
C LEU A 142 2.07 -9.83 -10.82
N GLY A 143 1.85 -9.63 -12.12
CA GLY A 143 2.64 -8.73 -12.95
C GLY A 143 1.92 -7.42 -13.21
N PHE A 144 2.48 -6.29 -12.77
CA PHE A 144 1.98 -4.95 -13.13
C PHE A 144 2.92 -4.35 -14.18
N ASN A 145 2.66 -4.67 -15.44
CA ASN A 145 3.48 -4.23 -16.55
C ASN A 145 3.10 -2.81 -17.02
N ILE A 146 4.02 -2.16 -17.74
CA ILE A 146 3.80 -0.86 -18.37
C ILE A 146 3.94 -0.99 -19.88
N THR A 147 2.97 -0.47 -20.62
CA THR A 147 3.03 -0.45 -22.09
C THR A 147 4.04 0.61 -22.54
N LEU A 148 5.15 0.19 -23.12
CA LEU A 148 6.18 1.06 -23.69
C LEU A 148 6.17 0.98 -25.22
N PRO A 149 6.61 2.05 -25.93
CA PRO A 149 6.67 2.07 -27.40
C PRO A 149 7.75 1.14 -27.99
N PHE A 150 8.58 0.53 -27.14
CA PHE A 150 9.58 -0.47 -27.49
C PHE A 150 9.29 -1.77 -26.76
N GLU A 151 9.80 -2.87 -27.31
CA GLU A 151 9.44 -4.22 -26.92
C GLU A 151 9.95 -4.56 -25.50
N GLN A 152 9.09 -4.37 -24.50
CA GLN A 152 9.26 -4.94 -23.16
C GLN A 152 8.23 -6.07 -22.99
N HIS A 153 8.69 -7.30 -23.15
CA HIS A 153 7.88 -8.48 -22.88
C HIS A 153 7.76 -8.73 -21.39
N ALA A 154 6.59 -9.17 -20.96
CA ALA A 154 6.42 -9.74 -19.64
C ALA A 154 7.29 -11.00 -19.49
N ASN A 155 7.73 -11.30 -18.28
CA ASN A 155 8.44 -12.53 -18.00
C ASN A 155 7.52 -13.75 -18.19
N ARG A 156 8.13 -14.88 -18.56
CA ARG A 156 7.43 -16.11 -18.99
C ARG A 156 6.47 -16.70 -17.97
N ILE A 157 6.56 -16.29 -16.70
CA ILE A 157 5.74 -16.82 -15.62
C ILE A 157 4.31 -16.28 -15.72
N VAL A 158 4.17 -14.98 -15.98
CA VAL A 158 2.86 -14.31 -16.00
C VAL A 158 2.40 -13.91 -17.40
N ASP A 159 3.29 -13.97 -18.40
CA ASP A 159 2.96 -13.62 -19.79
C ASP A 159 1.77 -14.44 -20.33
N GLY A 160 0.79 -13.75 -20.92
CA GLY A 160 -0.43 -14.36 -21.44
C GLY A 160 -1.43 -14.90 -20.40
N THR A 161 -1.21 -14.66 -19.10
CA THR A 161 -2.10 -15.14 -18.02
C THR A 161 -3.00 -14.03 -17.47
N SER A 162 -4.03 -14.40 -16.70
CA SER A 162 -4.88 -13.45 -15.96
C SER A 162 -4.16 -12.67 -14.85
N ASN A 163 -2.93 -13.06 -14.53
CA ASN A 163 -2.15 -12.47 -13.46
C ASN A 163 -1.28 -11.29 -13.95
N LEU A 164 -1.32 -10.99 -15.25
CA LEU A 164 -0.63 -9.86 -15.85
C LEU A 164 -1.60 -8.71 -16.11
N LEU A 165 -1.45 -7.63 -15.36
CA LEU A 165 -2.14 -6.36 -15.59
C LEU A 165 -1.20 -5.43 -16.36
N SER A 166 -1.71 -4.85 -17.46
CA SER A 166 -0.95 -3.91 -18.28
C SER A 166 -1.52 -2.50 -18.12
N PHE A 167 -0.68 -1.57 -17.68
CA PHE A 167 -1.02 -0.17 -17.50
C PHE A 167 -0.50 0.67 -18.68
N HIS A 168 -1.20 1.73 -19.07
CA HIS A 168 -0.66 2.73 -19.99
C HIS A 168 -0.02 3.89 -19.23
N PHE A 169 -0.56 4.21 -18.05
CA PHE A 169 -0.08 5.33 -17.25
C PHE A 169 0.79 4.87 -16.08
N PHE A 170 2.01 5.40 -16.00
CA PHE A 170 2.93 5.13 -14.89
C PHE A 170 2.31 5.45 -13.52
N PHE A 171 1.55 6.53 -13.39
CA PHE A 171 0.95 6.92 -12.11
C PHE A 171 -0.11 5.91 -11.64
N LEU A 172 -0.84 5.25 -12.54
CA LEU A 172 -1.77 4.19 -12.16
C LEU A 172 -1.03 2.93 -11.73
N ARG A 173 0.02 2.56 -12.47
CA ARG A 173 0.85 1.42 -12.09
C ARG A 173 1.45 1.60 -10.68
N LYS A 174 2.00 2.78 -10.42
CA LYS A 174 2.53 3.19 -9.11
C LYS A 174 1.47 3.14 -8.01
N LEU A 175 0.29 3.70 -8.28
CA LEU A 175 -0.86 3.60 -7.37
C LEU A 175 -1.15 2.16 -6.98
N PHE A 176 -1.19 1.22 -7.93
CA PHE A 176 -1.49 -0.18 -7.64
C PHE A 176 -0.35 -0.90 -6.92
N PHE A 177 0.93 -0.59 -7.19
CA PHE A 177 2.03 -1.12 -6.39
C PHE A 177 1.92 -0.76 -4.91
N VAL A 178 1.48 0.46 -4.60
CA VAL A 178 1.29 0.92 -3.22
C VAL A 178 0.00 0.35 -2.63
N LYS A 179 -1.12 0.46 -3.36
CA LYS A 179 -2.45 0.06 -2.89
C LYS A 179 -2.53 -1.43 -2.55
N GLU A 180 -1.88 -2.27 -3.34
CA GLU A 180 -1.95 -3.72 -3.19
C GLU A 180 -0.83 -4.30 -2.32
N ALA A 181 0.19 -3.52 -1.95
CA ALA A 181 1.29 -4.01 -1.14
C ALA A 181 0.94 -4.05 0.34
N ASP A 182 1.06 -5.23 0.94
CA ASP A 182 1.17 -5.44 2.38
C ASP A 182 2.64 -5.40 2.84
N ALA A 183 3.59 -5.49 1.91
CA ALA A 183 5.02 -5.32 2.20
C ALA A 183 5.78 -4.95 0.92
N LEU A 184 6.98 -4.41 1.09
CA LEU A 184 7.91 -4.18 0.00
C LEU A 184 9.24 -4.85 0.27
N VAL A 185 9.79 -5.49 -0.76
CA VAL A 185 11.18 -5.96 -0.76
C VAL A 185 11.93 -5.30 -1.91
N LEU A 186 12.98 -4.57 -1.56
CA LEU A 186 13.79 -3.78 -2.47
C LEU A 186 15.13 -4.50 -2.67
N CYS A 187 15.31 -5.12 -3.83
CA CYS A 187 16.59 -5.69 -4.26
C CYS A 187 17.45 -4.61 -4.97
N PRO A 188 18.78 -4.82 -5.13
CA PRO A 188 19.64 -3.90 -5.86
C PRO A 188 19.11 -3.57 -7.27
N GLY A 189 19.16 -2.30 -7.62
CA GLY A 189 18.37 -1.74 -8.71
C GLY A 189 19.00 -0.52 -9.37
N GLY A 190 18.29 0.00 -10.38
CA GLY A 190 18.62 1.29 -11.01
C GLY A 190 17.62 2.38 -10.61
N PHE A 191 17.50 3.41 -11.44
CA PHE A 191 16.58 4.51 -11.18
C PHE A 191 15.13 4.09 -10.99
N GLY A 192 14.64 3.09 -11.72
CA GLY A 192 13.27 2.60 -11.53
C GLY A 192 13.04 2.03 -10.13
N THR A 193 14.02 1.31 -9.57
CA THR A 193 13.92 0.78 -8.20
C THR A 193 13.96 1.90 -7.17
N LEU A 194 14.85 2.89 -7.36
CA LEU A 194 14.97 4.03 -6.44
C LEU A 194 13.76 4.97 -6.52
N ASP A 195 13.17 5.16 -7.70
CA ASP A 195 11.93 5.92 -7.90
C ASP A 195 10.79 5.32 -7.05
N GLU A 196 10.54 4.01 -7.18
CA GLU A 196 9.50 3.33 -6.39
C GLU A 196 9.83 3.31 -4.89
N ALA A 197 11.10 3.08 -4.51
CA ALA A 197 11.52 3.09 -3.12
C ALA A 197 11.28 4.44 -2.43
N LEU A 198 11.73 5.53 -3.06
CA LEU A 198 11.60 6.88 -2.49
C LEU A 198 10.15 7.36 -2.49
N GLU A 199 9.34 6.97 -3.49
CA GLU A 199 7.91 7.28 -3.51
C GLU A 199 7.20 6.63 -2.31
N VAL A 200 7.42 5.33 -2.09
CA VAL A 200 6.78 4.60 -0.97
C VAL A 200 7.22 5.14 0.38
N LEU A 201 8.52 5.41 0.57
CA LEU A 201 9.02 5.99 1.81
C LEU A 201 8.40 7.36 2.09
N THR A 202 8.27 8.20 1.06
CA THR A 202 7.61 9.51 1.18
C THR A 202 6.13 9.35 1.55
N LEU A 203 5.41 8.41 0.93
CA LEU A 203 3.99 8.17 1.23
C LEU A 203 3.77 7.64 2.65
N ILE A 204 4.65 6.75 3.13
CA ILE A 204 4.61 6.26 4.51
C ILE A 204 4.95 7.38 5.49
N GLN A 205 6.05 8.10 5.28
CA GLN A 205 6.51 9.22 6.13
C GLN A 205 5.43 10.29 6.30
N THR A 206 4.68 10.59 5.23
CA THR A 206 3.61 11.61 5.24
C THR A 206 2.25 11.07 5.70
N GLY A 207 2.16 9.78 6.05
CA GLY A 207 0.92 9.12 6.46
C GLY A 207 -0.14 9.04 5.35
N LYS A 208 0.28 9.10 4.08
CA LYS A 208 -0.58 8.97 2.90
C LYS A 208 -0.79 7.52 2.47
N SER A 209 0.12 6.63 2.87
CA SER A 209 -0.03 5.18 2.78
C SER A 209 -0.06 4.58 4.19
N PRO A 210 -0.76 3.45 4.41
CA PRO A 210 -0.58 2.66 5.63
C PRO A 210 0.88 2.29 5.85
N LEU A 211 1.26 2.07 7.11
CA LEU A 211 2.55 1.48 7.44
C LEU A 211 2.58 0.02 6.99
N VAL A 212 3.61 -0.31 6.23
CA VAL A 212 3.95 -1.66 5.75
C VAL A 212 5.46 -1.86 5.93
N PRO A 213 5.94 -3.09 6.13
CA PRO A 213 7.36 -3.37 6.22
C PRO A 213 8.04 -3.07 4.87
N VAL A 214 9.11 -2.26 4.91
CA VAL A 214 9.99 -1.97 3.78
C VAL A 214 11.33 -2.65 4.02
N VAL A 215 11.54 -3.76 3.32
CA VAL A 215 12.75 -4.59 3.45
C VAL A 215 13.74 -4.22 2.34
N LEU A 216 14.95 -3.85 2.73
CA LEU A 216 16.08 -3.71 1.84
C LEU A 216 16.80 -5.05 1.81
N LEU A 217 16.72 -5.78 0.70
CA LEU A 217 17.37 -7.08 0.56
C LEU A 217 18.66 -6.91 -0.23
N ASP A 218 19.80 -7.25 0.36
CA ASP A 218 21.07 -7.39 -0.36
C ASP A 218 21.57 -8.83 -0.29
N GLN A 219 22.50 -9.19 -1.16
CA GLN A 219 23.22 -10.45 -1.02
C GLN A 219 24.17 -10.41 0.19
N PRO A 220 24.50 -11.55 0.82
CA PRO A 220 25.52 -11.58 1.86
C PRO A 220 26.84 -10.99 1.38
N GLY A 221 27.36 -9.98 2.09
CA GLY A 221 28.55 -9.22 1.69
C GLY A 221 28.34 -8.23 0.54
N GLY A 222 27.09 -7.99 0.13
CA GLY A 222 26.72 -6.85 -0.71
C GLY A 222 26.81 -5.55 0.08
N HIS A 223 26.96 -4.44 -0.64
CA HIS A 223 27.10 -3.08 -0.07
C HIS A 223 26.19 -2.07 -0.76
N TYR A 224 25.21 -2.53 -1.55
CA TYR A 224 24.35 -1.63 -2.31
C TYR A 224 23.49 -0.81 -1.34
N TRP A 225 22.81 -1.50 -0.41
CA TRP A 225 21.94 -0.84 0.55
C TRP A 225 22.70 -0.21 1.72
N ASP A 226 23.87 -0.75 2.09
CA ASP A 226 24.76 -0.11 3.07
C ASP A 226 25.12 1.32 2.63
N HIS A 227 25.65 1.48 1.41
CA HIS A 227 26.03 2.80 0.89
C HIS A 227 24.80 3.71 0.69
N ALA A 228 23.65 3.15 0.33
CA ALA A 228 22.41 3.93 0.20
C ALA A 228 21.92 4.45 1.56
N LEU A 229 21.95 3.61 2.59
CA LEU A 229 21.58 3.98 3.96
C LEU A 229 22.58 4.98 4.56
N GLU A 230 23.87 4.82 4.28
CA GLU A 230 24.90 5.79 4.65
C GLU A 230 24.62 7.16 4.03
N PHE A 231 24.30 7.21 2.72
CA PHE A 231 23.89 8.44 2.06
C PHE A 231 22.63 9.06 2.68
N ILE A 232 21.59 8.26 2.94
CA ILE A 232 20.34 8.77 3.56
C ILE A 232 20.65 9.35 4.94
N LYS A 233 21.46 8.67 5.74
CA LYS A 233 21.86 9.16 7.05
C LYS A 233 22.66 10.46 6.94
N GLU A 234 23.77 10.46 6.21
CA GLU A 234 24.68 11.61 6.17
C GLU A 234 24.10 12.83 5.44
N GLN A 235 23.28 12.60 4.40
CA GLN A 235 22.81 13.69 3.54
C GLN A 235 21.38 14.12 3.86
N LEU A 236 20.52 13.22 4.34
CA LEU A 236 19.13 13.55 4.67
C LEU A 236 18.92 13.71 6.19
N GLU A 237 19.34 12.74 6.99
CA GLU A 237 19.13 12.78 8.45
C GLU A 237 20.01 13.85 9.13
N ASP A 238 21.32 13.81 8.93
CA ASP A 238 22.27 14.72 9.59
C ASP A 238 22.03 16.20 9.21
N ASN A 239 21.45 16.44 8.02
CA ASN A 239 21.06 17.78 7.56
C ASN A 239 19.62 18.17 7.94
N GLY A 240 18.87 17.29 8.61
CA GLY A 240 17.51 17.55 9.11
C GLY A 240 16.42 17.58 8.04
N TYR A 241 16.61 16.89 6.90
CA TYR A 241 15.60 16.74 5.85
C TYR A 241 14.59 15.63 6.16
N ILE A 242 14.98 14.66 6.99
CA ILE A 242 14.12 13.61 7.55
C ILE A 242 14.33 13.53 9.06
N LEU A 243 13.39 12.91 9.79
CA LEU A 243 13.59 12.62 11.21
C LEU A 243 14.54 11.43 11.36
N PRO A 244 15.37 11.38 12.43
CA PRO A 244 16.16 10.18 12.74
C PRO A 244 15.32 8.91 12.83
N SER A 245 14.07 9.04 13.30
CA SER A 245 13.14 7.92 13.38
C SER A 245 12.69 7.38 12.03
N ASP A 246 12.76 8.17 10.94
CA ASP A 246 12.36 7.72 9.60
C ASP A 246 13.27 6.60 9.08
N MET A 247 14.50 6.47 9.59
CA MET A 247 15.38 5.34 9.30
C MET A 247 14.79 4.00 9.75
N ASN A 248 13.92 4.00 10.77
CA ASN A 248 13.25 2.78 11.23
C ASN A 248 12.19 2.25 10.28
N LEU A 249 11.77 3.05 9.28
CA LEU A 249 10.83 2.61 8.25
C LEU A 249 11.41 1.48 7.38
N MET A 250 12.75 1.38 7.32
CA MET A 250 13.47 0.44 6.48
C MET A 250 14.19 -0.61 7.32
N ARG A 251 14.24 -1.85 6.82
CA ARG A 251 15.01 -2.94 7.43
C ARG A 251 15.94 -3.58 6.40
N LEU A 252 17.25 -3.47 6.62
CA LEU A 252 18.25 -4.19 5.82
C LEU A 252 18.37 -5.65 6.28
N VAL A 253 18.30 -6.58 5.33
CA VAL A 253 18.47 -8.03 5.52
C VAL A 253 19.31 -8.63 4.40
N HIS A 254 19.86 -9.82 4.63
CA HIS A 254 20.82 -10.45 3.71
C HIS A 254 20.37 -11.83 3.21
N SER A 255 19.16 -12.26 3.55
CA SER A 255 18.59 -13.53 3.10
C SER A 255 17.10 -13.43 2.82
N ALA A 256 16.61 -14.35 1.99
CA ALA A 256 15.19 -14.49 1.70
C ALA A 256 14.35 -14.80 2.95
N GLU A 257 14.90 -15.62 3.85
CA GLU A 257 14.22 -16.01 5.09
C GLU A 257 14.10 -14.82 6.05
N GLU A 258 15.17 -14.06 6.29
CA GLU A 258 15.10 -12.84 7.12
C GLU A 258 14.09 -11.82 6.58
N ALA A 259 13.97 -11.69 5.25
CA ALA A 259 12.96 -10.82 4.63
C ALA A 259 11.53 -11.29 4.93
N ALA A 260 11.27 -12.59 4.81
CA ALA A 260 9.95 -13.15 5.11
C ALA A 260 9.63 -13.12 6.61
N GLU A 261 10.61 -13.38 7.47
CA GLU A 261 10.49 -13.28 8.92
C GLU A 261 10.15 -11.85 9.37
N GLU A 262 10.80 -10.82 8.80
CA GLU A 262 10.48 -9.42 9.08
C GLU A 262 9.02 -9.10 8.73
N ILE A 263 8.53 -9.58 7.57
CA ILE A 263 7.15 -9.39 7.13
C ILE A 263 6.17 -10.15 8.03
N ALA A 264 6.45 -11.41 8.35
CA ALA A 264 5.62 -12.23 9.23
C ALA A 264 5.55 -11.64 10.65
N GLN A 265 6.69 -11.19 11.17
CA GLN A 265 6.80 -10.55 12.47
C GLN A 265 6.03 -9.22 12.50
N PHE A 266 6.05 -8.43 11.43
CA PHE A 266 5.26 -7.20 11.34
C PHE A 266 3.76 -7.47 11.49
N TYR A 267 3.27 -8.64 11.08
CA TYR A 267 1.86 -9.00 11.10
C TYR A 267 1.49 -10.04 12.17
N SER A 268 2.39 -10.34 13.11
CA SER A 268 2.16 -11.35 14.15
C SER A 268 1.05 -10.92 15.11
N ASN A 269 1.05 -9.66 15.53
CA ASN A 269 -0.01 -9.08 16.35
C ASN A 269 -0.75 -7.95 15.64
N PHE A 270 -0.05 -7.09 14.89
CA PHE A 270 -0.68 -6.05 14.10
C PHE A 270 -1.50 -6.67 12.96
N HIS A 271 -2.78 -6.34 12.92
CA HIS A 271 -3.67 -6.74 11.83
C HIS A 271 -3.78 -5.61 10.78
N SER A 272 -4.26 -4.45 11.22
CA SER A 272 -4.47 -3.27 10.38
C SER A 272 -4.59 -2.01 11.23
N SER A 273 -4.60 -0.84 10.60
CA SER A 273 -4.87 0.43 11.27
C SER A 273 -5.83 1.29 10.46
N ARG A 274 -6.51 2.21 11.15
CA ARG A 274 -7.36 3.22 10.52
C ARG A 274 -7.47 4.49 11.34
N TRP A 275 -7.83 5.58 10.67
CA TRP A 275 -8.27 6.80 11.32
C TRP A 275 -9.77 6.71 11.61
N LEU A 276 -10.15 6.93 12.86
CA LEU A 276 -11.54 7.09 13.28
C LEU A 276 -11.70 8.47 13.92
N LYS A 277 -12.17 9.44 13.12
CA LYS A 277 -12.22 10.87 13.48
C LYS A 277 -10.82 11.39 13.84
N ASP A 278 -10.59 11.71 15.11
CA ASP A 278 -9.36 12.25 15.69
C ASP A 278 -8.46 11.17 16.32
N ARG A 279 -8.91 9.90 16.32
CA ARG A 279 -8.15 8.79 16.89
C ARG A 279 -7.55 7.91 15.81
N PHE A 280 -6.33 7.45 16.06
CA PHE A 280 -5.72 6.37 15.30
C PHE A 280 -5.99 5.07 16.03
N VAL A 281 -6.51 4.09 15.31
CA VAL A 281 -6.90 2.79 15.86
C VAL A 281 -6.08 1.72 15.19
N ILE A 282 -5.33 0.97 15.99
CA ILE A 282 -4.62 -0.24 15.57
C ILE A 282 -5.45 -1.46 15.99
N ARG A 283 -5.70 -2.37 15.06
CA ARG A 283 -6.30 -3.68 15.32
C ARG A 283 -5.22 -4.71 15.62
N LEU A 284 -5.43 -5.47 16.69
CA LEU A 284 -4.51 -6.45 17.22
C LEU A 284 -5.13 -7.85 17.23
N ASN A 285 -4.35 -8.85 16.85
CA ASN A 285 -4.71 -10.27 16.93
C ASN A 285 -4.76 -10.75 18.39
N HIS A 286 -3.88 -10.21 19.24
CA HIS A 286 -3.73 -10.53 20.65
C HIS A 286 -3.77 -9.25 21.49
N PRO A 287 -4.51 -9.25 22.61
CA PRO A 287 -4.43 -8.15 23.57
C PRO A 287 -3.00 -7.98 24.10
N LEU A 288 -2.62 -6.75 24.43
CA LEU A 288 -1.37 -6.45 25.11
C LEU A 288 -1.53 -6.64 26.62
N SER A 289 -0.46 -7.13 27.25
CA SER A 289 -0.38 -7.28 28.70
C SER A 289 -0.39 -5.91 29.41
N VAL A 290 -0.79 -5.89 30.68
CA VAL A 290 -0.76 -4.67 31.52
C VAL A 290 0.65 -4.06 31.58
N ARG A 291 1.69 -4.89 31.63
CA ARG A 291 3.09 -4.45 31.59
C ARG A 291 3.41 -3.75 30.25
N ALA A 292 2.98 -4.33 29.13
CA ALA A 292 3.22 -3.75 27.82
C ALA A 292 2.52 -2.39 27.65
N LEU A 293 1.29 -2.24 28.15
CA LEU A 293 0.58 -0.95 28.15
C LEU A 293 1.31 0.13 28.96
N GLN A 294 1.88 -0.22 30.12
CA GLN A 294 2.69 0.72 30.91
C GLN A 294 3.99 1.13 30.19
N LEU A 295 4.63 0.19 29.49
CA LEU A 295 5.81 0.46 28.67
C LEU A 295 5.45 1.34 27.47
N LEU A 296 4.31 1.10 26.81
CA LEU A 296 3.82 1.92 25.71
C LEU A 296 3.71 3.39 26.10
N GLU A 297 3.08 3.69 27.24
CA GLU A 297 2.95 5.07 27.71
C GLU A 297 4.30 5.73 27.98
N ARG A 298 5.21 4.99 28.62
CA ARG A 298 6.53 5.50 28.97
C ARG A 298 7.40 5.74 27.73
N GLU A 299 7.38 4.80 26.79
CA GLU A 299 8.32 4.78 25.67
C GLU A 299 7.76 5.50 24.45
N PHE A 300 6.44 5.46 24.22
CA PHE A 300 5.79 5.97 23.01
C PHE A 300 4.76 7.06 23.28
N GLY A 301 4.62 7.55 24.52
CA GLY A 301 3.66 8.60 24.88
C GLY A 301 3.80 9.89 24.07
N SER A 302 4.98 10.18 23.50
CA SER A 302 5.19 11.32 22.59
C SER A 302 4.41 11.24 21.26
N LEU A 303 3.90 10.06 20.90
CA LEU A 303 3.01 9.88 19.75
C LEU A 303 1.59 10.39 20.03
N CYS A 304 1.20 10.46 21.29
CA CYS A 304 -0.14 10.85 21.71
C CYS A 304 -0.23 12.37 21.90
N VAL A 305 -1.25 12.99 21.31
CA VAL A 305 -1.58 14.42 21.54
C VAL A 305 -2.29 14.59 22.88
N THR A 306 -3.24 13.70 23.20
CA THR A 306 -3.97 13.63 24.47
C THR A 306 -4.27 12.18 24.85
N ASP A 307 -4.62 11.99 26.12
CA ASP A 307 -5.25 10.78 26.70
C ASP A 307 -4.46 9.46 26.65
N GLY A 308 -3.31 9.42 25.97
CA GLY A 308 -2.46 8.24 25.94
C GLY A 308 -3.05 7.09 25.12
N PHE A 309 -2.61 5.87 25.42
CA PHE A 309 -2.99 4.64 24.75
C PHE A 309 -4.14 3.93 25.48
N HIS A 310 -5.18 3.59 24.74
CA HIS A 310 -6.32 2.85 25.28
C HIS A 310 -6.53 1.53 24.53
N GLN A 311 -6.38 0.43 25.26
CA GLN A 311 -6.79 -0.88 24.78
C GLN A 311 -8.27 -1.11 25.08
N GLN A 312 -9.05 -1.49 24.07
CA GLN A 312 -10.49 -1.73 24.21
C GLN A 312 -10.97 -2.86 23.27
N PRO A 313 -12.06 -3.57 23.63
CA PRO A 313 -12.74 -4.46 22.69
C PRO A 313 -13.44 -3.68 21.58
N TYR A 314 -13.98 -4.39 20.59
CA TYR A 314 -14.86 -3.82 19.57
C TYR A 314 -16.04 -3.06 20.21
N SER A 315 -16.44 -1.94 19.59
CA SER A 315 -17.53 -1.09 20.07
C SER A 315 -18.57 -0.85 18.97
N GLU A 316 -19.80 -0.54 19.37
CA GLU A 316 -20.92 -0.22 18.45
C GLU A 316 -20.67 1.04 17.59
N SER A 317 -19.60 1.80 17.83
CA SER A 317 -19.23 2.94 17.00
C SER A 317 -18.54 2.56 15.68
N GLU A 318 -18.28 1.27 15.44
CA GLU A 318 -17.53 0.72 14.30
C GLU A 318 -18.33 -0.30 13.46
N LEU A 319 -19.64 -0.09 13.26
CA LEU A 319 -20.59 -1.02 12.61
C LEU A 319 -20.29 -1.38 11.14
N ASP A 320 -19.36 -0.67 10.52
CA ASP A 320 -18.97 -0.73 9.12
C ASP A 320 -18.06 -1.95 8.78
N GLU A 321 -17.48 -2.63 9.76
CA GLU A 321 -16.61 -3.82 9.53
C GLU A 321 -16.82 -4.94 10.59
N PRO A 322 -18.02 -5.58 10.61
CA PRO A 322 -18.38 -6.59 11.62
C PRO A 322 -17.48 -7.83 11.60
N GLU A 323 -16.83 -8.13 10.48
CA GLU A 323 -15.89 -9.25 10.34
C GLU A 323 -14.67 -9.12 11.26
N PHE A 324 -14.28 -7.90 11.63
CA PHE A 324 -13.14 -7.63 12.51
C PHE A 324 -13.54 -7.40 13.96
N SER A 325 -14.80 -7.67 14.34
CA SER A 325 -15.29 -7.48 15.72
C SER A 325 -14.54 -8.30 16.78
N HIS A 326 -13.89 -9.39 16.37
CA HIS A 326 -13.12 -10.28 17.25
C HIS A 326 -11.73 -9.73 17.64
N LEU A 327 -11.22 -8.71 16.94
CA LEU A 327 -9.89 -8.15 17.18
C LEU A 327 -9.85 -7.20 18.39
N THR A 328 -8.68 -7.03 19.00
CA THR A 328 -8.49 -6.02 20.05
C THR A 328 -8.14 -4.67 19.41
N ARG A 329 -8.56 -3.53 19.99
CA ARG A 329 -8.20 -2.19 19.51
C ARG A 329 -7.24 -1.51 20.46
N LEU A 330 -6.15 -0.95 19.93
CA LEU A 330 -5.31 0.04 20.59
C LEU A 330 -5.60 1.40 19.95
N ALA A 331 -6.27 2.29 20.69
CA ALA A 331 -6.72 3.59 20.21
C ALA A 331 -6.01 4.74 20.95
N PHE A 332 -5.54 5.73 20.20
CA PHE A 332 -4.87 6.91 20.76
C PHE A 332 -4.99 8.11 19.80
N ALA A 333 -4.86 9.32 20.33
CA ALA A 333 -4.85 10.54 19.52
C ALA A 333 -3.47 10.74 18.89
N PHE A 334 -3.21 10.12 17.74
CA PHE A 334 -1.90 10.16 17.09
C PHE A 334 -1.58 11.55 16.55
N ASN A 335 -0.36 12.04 16.80
CA ASN A 335 0.11 13.33 16.32
C ASN A 335 0.25 13.43 14.77
N GLY A 336 0.27 12.29 14.08
CA GLY A 336 0.30 12.21 12.62
C GLY A 336 1.63 12.63 11.97
N ARG A 337 2.70 12.81 12.74
CA ARG A 337 3.97 13.40 12.27
C ARG A 337 5.17 12.48 12.34
N ASP A 338 5.19 11.51 13.25
CA ASP A 338 6.37 10.67 13.49
C ASP A 338 6.07 9.20 13.14
N GLN A 339 6.06 8.92 11.85
CA GLN A 339 5.73 7.59 11.31
C GLN A 339 6.85 6.59 11.58
N GLY A 340 8.09 7.05 11.64
CA GLY A 340 9.23 6.26 12.09
C GLY A 340 9.07 5.73 13.52
N ARG A 341 8.63 6.58 14.45
CA ARG A 341 8.32 6.14 15.82
C ARG A 341 7.07 5.29 15.90
N LEU A 342 6.06 5.52 15.04
CA LEU A 342 4.92 4.63 14.93
C LEU A 342 5.36 3.23 14.45
N ARG A 343 6.30 3.14 13.50
CA ARG A 343 6.90 1.86 13.07
C ARG A 343 7.63 1.15 14.23
N GLU A 344 8.34 1.87 15.08
CA GLU A 344 8.93 1.28 16.30
C GLU A 344 7.88 0.77 17.29
N LEU A 345 6.77 1.50 17.46
CA LEU A 345 5.63 1.02 18.25
C LEU A 345 5.08 -0.29 17.67
N LEU A 346 4.94 -0.38 16.34
CA LEU A 346 4.53 -1.63 15.69
C LEU A 346 5.52 -2.77 15.95
N ASN A 347 6.83 -2.51 15.99
CA ASN A 347 7.80 -3.53 16.40
C ASN A 347 7.54 -4.02 17.83
N PHE A 348 7.29 -3.09 18.75
CA PHE A 348 7.04 -3.40 20.15
C PHE A 348 5.78 -4.26 20.33
N ILE A 349 4.64 -3.88 19.75
CA ILE A 349 3.38 -4.62 19.94
C ILE A 349 3.39 -6.02 19.31
N ASN A 350 4.25 -6.24 18.32
CA ASN A 350 4.42 -7.52 17.64
C ASN A 350 5.33 -8.49 18.39
N GLN A 351 6.02 -8.07 19.45
CA GLN A 351 6.84 -8.96 20.27
C GLN A 351 5.96 -9.87 21.16
N PRO A 352 6.08 -11.21 21.07
CA PRO A 352 5.22 -12.14 21.82
C PRO A 352 5.24 -11.97 23.34
N GLU A 353 6.35 -11.49 23.91
CA GLU A 353 6.47 -11.18 25.34
C GLU A 353 5.55 -10.05 25.82
N ASN A 354 5.04 -9.23 24.90
CA ASN A 354 4.16 -8.11 25.21
C ASN A 354 2.67 -8.49 25.20
N TRP A 355 2.32 -9.69 24.73
CA TRP A 355 0.94 -10.13 24.62
C TRP A 355 0.40 -10.64 25.95
N GLU A 356 -0.91 -10.54 26.13
CA GLU A 356 -1.63 -11.22 27.21
C GLU A 356 -1.62 -12.74 26.93
N ARG A 357 -1.13 -13.52 27.90
CA ARG A 357 -0.95 -14.97 27.78
C ARG A 357 -2.18 -15.76 28.20
#